data_AF-A0A6J4KNI9-F1
#
_entry.id   AF-A0A6J4KNI9-F1
#
_cell.length_a   1.000
_cell.length_b   1.000
_cell.length_c   1.000
_cell.angle_alpha   90.00
_cell.angle_beta   90.00
_cell.angle_gamma   90.00
#
_symmetry.space_group_name_H-M   'P 1'
#
loop_
_entity.id
_entity.type
_entity.pdbx_description
1 polymer ?
#
loop_
_entity_poly.entity_id
_entity_poly.type
_entity_poly.pdbx_seq_one_letter_code
_entity_poly.pdbx_strand_id
1 'polypeptide(L)'
;MATTVILVRHASHDRVGSVLCGRMPGVTLGEEGRREANVLADRFRNEAIAAVITSPLERARETAEVIADRIGVPVTVDEALNEIDFGDWTGQSFDALDPD
;
A
#
# COMPACT_ATOMS: atom_id res chain seq x y z
N MET A 1 -26.10 4.13 -13.11
CA MET A 1 -24.73 3.69 -13.43
C MET A 1 -24.13 3.04 -12.19
N ALA A 2 -23.32 2.01 -12.36
CA ALA A 2 -22.65 1.32 -11.26
C ALA A 2 -21.13 1.51 -11.40
N THR A 3 -20.44 1.69 -10.28
CA THR A 3 -18.98 1.79 -10.20
C THR A 3 -18.49 0.63 -9.36
N THR A 4 -17.54 -0.13 -9.87
CA THR A 4 -16.84 -1.16 -9.11
C THR A 4 -15.59 -0.57 -8.48
N VAL A 5 -15.41 -0.76 -7.18
CA VAL A 5 -14.20 -0.36 -6.46
C VAL A 5 -13.48 -1.62 -6.02
N ILE A 6 -12.20 -1.73 -6.38
CA ILE A 6 -11.32 -2.83 -5.95
C ILE A 6 -10.38 -2.26 -4.89
N LEU A 7 -10.41 -2.84 -3.70
CA LEU A 7 -9.54 -2.43 -2.59
C LEU A 7 -8.34 -3.37 -2.52
N VAL A 8 -7.14 -2.79 -2.54
CA VAL A 8 -5.88 -3.51 -2.48
C VAL A 8 -5.07 -2.93 -1.34
N ARG A 9 -4.65 -3.78 -0.39
CA ARG A 9 -3.65 -3.39 0.60
C ARG A 9 -2.29 -3.27 -0.10
N HIS A 10 -1.47 -2.31 0.32
CA HIS A 10 -0.10 -2.22 -0.16
C HIS A 10 0.64 -3.56 0.01
N ALA A 11 1.57 -3.83 -0.89
CA ALA A 11 2.44 -5.00 -0.81
C ALA A 11 3.38 -4.91 0.41
N SER A 12 4.07 -6.01 0.69
CA SER A 12 4.87 -6.20 1.90
C SER A 12 6.06 -5.24 2.00
N HIS A 13 6.38 -4.85 3.24
CA HIS A 13 7.63 -4.15 3.60
C HIS A 13 8.34 -4.94 4.70
N ASP A 14 9.61 -4.63 4.94
CA ASP A 14 10.47 -5.43 5.83
C ASP A 14 10.11 -5.38 7.33
N ARG A 15 9.06 -4.62 7.69
CA ARG A 15 8.58 -4.43 9.07
C ARG A 15 7.18 -5.00 9.31
N VAL A 16 6.65 -5.73 8.34
CA VAL A 16 5.34 -6.39 8.47
C VAL A 16 5.39 -7.35 9.66
N GLY A 17 4.41 -7.22 10.55
CA GLY A 17 4.27 -8.08 11.73
C GLY A 17 5.24 -7.78 12.88
N SER A 18 6.16 -6.82 12.74
CA SER A 18 7.10 -6.47 13.82
C SER A 18 6.90 -5.04 14.36
N VAL A 19 6.52 -4.08 13.50
CA VAL A 19 6.39 -2.67 13.89
C VAL A 19 5.05 -2.09 13.44
N LEU A 20 4.38 -1.36 14.33
CA LEU A 20 3.19 -0.58 14.00
C LEU A 20 3.57 0.67 13.20
N CYS A 21 3.62 0.54 11.87
CA CYS A 21 4.16 1.58 11.02
C CYS A 21 3.22 2.79 10.84
N GLY A 22 1.89 2.64 10.89
CA GLY A 22 0.96 3.76 10.75
C GLY A 22 1.30 4.72 9.59
N ARG A 23 1.39 6.01 9.90
CA ARG A 23 1.80 7.09 8.98
C ARG A 23 3.32 7.36 8.95
N MET A 24 4.13 6.43 9.44
CA MET A 24 5.59 6.57 9.46
C MET A 24 6.14 6.76 8.03
N PRO A 25 6.93 7.82 7.77
CA PRO A 25 7.56 8.04 6.47
C PRO A 25 8.72 7.07 6.23
N GLY A 26 9.08 6.89 4.97
CA GLY A 26 10.23 6.06 4.59
C GLY A 26 10.01 4.55 4.72
N VAL A 27 8.76 4.11 4.88
CA VAL A 27 8.40 2.68 4.81
C VAL A 27 8.06 2.32 3.38
N THR A 28 9.05 1.76 2.68
CA THR A 28 8.97 1.32 1.27
C THR A 28 8.77 -0.19 1.17
N LEU A 29 8.45 -0.69 -0.02
CA LEU A 29 8.35 -2.12 -0.27
C LEU A 29 9.70 -2.82 -0.10
N GLY A 30 9.65 -3.99 0.54
CA GLY A 30 10.76 -4.93 0.63
C GLY A 30 10.93 -5.70 -0.68
N GLU A 31 11.91 -6.60 -0.73
CA GLU A 31 12.14 -7.45 -1.91
C GLU A 31 10.90 -8.29 -2.25
N GLU A 32 10.29 -8.93 -1.25
CA GLU A 32 9.07 -9.72 -1.46
C GLU A 32 7.89 -8.84 -1.85
N GLY A 33 7.73 -7.66 -1.24
CA GLY A 33 6.67 -6.73 -1.63
C GLY A 33 6.75 -6.27 -3.08
N ARG A 34 7.97 -6.08 -3.60
CA ARG A 34 8.15 -5.79 -5.03
C ARG A 34 7.73 -6.97 -5.90
N ARG A 35 7.97 -8.22 -5.47
CA ARG A 35 7.47 -9.40 -6.18
C ARG A 35 5.94 -9.47 -6.14
N GLU A 36 5.32 -9.29 -4.98
CA GLU A 36 3.88 -9.24 -4.79
C GLU A 36 3.22 -8.18 -5.68
N ALA A 37 3.78 -6.96 -5.71
CA ALA A 37 3.28 -5.86 -6.54
C ALA A 37 3.29 -6.20 -8.04
N ASN A 38 4.35 -6.87 -8.52
CA ASN A 38 4.41 -7.33 -9.91
C ASN A 38 3.36 -8.41 -10.21
N VAL A 39 3.14 -9.35 -9.29
CA VAL A 39 2.08 -10.38 -9.43
C VAL A 39 0.70 -9.73 -9.47
N LEU A 40 0.44 -8.73 -8.62
CA LEU A 40 -0.80 -7.96 -8.63
C LEU A 40 -0.98 -7.22 -9.96
N ALA A 41 0.06 -6.56 -10.46
CA ALA A 41 0.03 -5.87 -11.74
C ALA A 41 -0.35 -6.81 -12.88
N ASP A 42 0.25 -8.00 -12.94
CA ASP A 42 -0.06 -9.01 -13.95
C ASP A 42 -1.51 -9.53 -13.82
N ARG A 43 -2.04 -9.63 -12.60
CA ARG A 43 -3.44 -10.01 -12.35
C ARG A 43 -4.43 -9.01 -12.96
N PHE A 44 -4.11 -7.72 -12.91
CA PHE A 44 -4.96 -6.64 -13.41
C PHE A 44 -4.78 -6.34 -14.90
N ARG A 45 -3.82 -6.96 -15.59
CA ARG A 45 -3.45 -6.61 -16.98
C ARG A 45 -4.60 -6.62 -18.00
N ASN A 46 -5.65 -7.40 -17.75
CA ASN A 46 -6.81 -7.56 -18.63
C ASN A 46 -8.09 -6.95 -18.05
N GLU A 47 -8.01 -6.32 -16.89
CA GLU A 47 -9.16 -5.69 -16.24
C GLU A 47 -9.35 -4.28 -16.79
N ALA A 48 -10.60 -3.86 -16.99
CA ALA A 48 -10.94 -2.52 -17.44
C ALA A 48 -10.90 -1.52 -16.28
N ILE A 49 -9.68 -1.24 -15.78
CA ILE A 49 -9.44 -0.27 -14.71
C ILE A 49 -9.31 1.13 -15.33
N ALA A 50 -10.12 2.08 -14.84
CA ALA A 50 -10.11 3.45 -15.35
C ALA A 50 -9.09 4.37 -14.66
N ALA A 51 -8.76 4.09 -13.40
CA ALA A 51 -7.84 4.88 -12.59
C ALA A 51 -7.32 4.05 -11.41
N VAL A 52 -6.15 4.43 -10.89
CA VAL A 52 -5.60 3.94 -9.63
C VAL A 52 -5.54 5.11 -8.64
N ILE A 53 -6.07 4.91 -7.44
CA ILE A 53 -6.03 5.89 -6.35
C ILE A 53 -5.27 5.26 -5.19
N THR A 54 -4.36 6.01 -4.58
CA THR A 54 -3.50 5.53 -3.50
C THR A 54 -3.39 6.56 -2.38
N SER A 55 -2.97 6.10 -1.21
CA SER A 55 -2.63 6.97 -0.09
C SER A 55 -1.30 7.69 -0.34
N PRO A 56 -0.94 8.72 0.46
CA PRO A 56 0.35 9.40 0.29
C PRO A 56 1.56 8.55 0.70
N LEU A 57 1.37 7.41 1.38
CA LEU A 57 2.44 6.61 1.96
C LEU A 57 3.23 5.82 0.90
N GLU A 58 4.55 5.78 1.02
CA GLU A 58 5.46 5.26 0.00
C GLU A 58 5.16 3.81 -0.40
N ARG A 59 4.99 2.90 0.57
CA ARG A 59 4.57 1.51 0.32
C ARG A 59 3.30 1.38 -0.52
N ALA A 60 2.31 2.24 -0.30
CA ALA A 60 1.05 2.22 -1.05
C ALA A 60 1.23 2.81 -2.44
N ARG A 61 2.03 3.87 -2.56
CA ARG A 61 2.39 4.49 -3.84
C ARG A 61 3.19 3.55 -4.73
N GLU A 62 4.24 2.93 -4.21
CA GLU A 62 5.07 1.96 -4.94
C GLU A 62 4.22 0.78 -5.46
N THR A 63 3.29 0.27 -4.65
CA THR A 63 2.37 -0.80 -5.09
C THR A 63 1.46 -0.31 -6.21
N ALA A 64 0.88 0.89 -6.06
CA ALA A 64 -0.04 1.48 -7.03
C ALA A 64 0.65 1.82 -8.36
N GLU A 65 1.87 2.36 -8.31
CA GLU A 65 2.68 2.71 -9.48
C GLU A 65 3.00 1.45 -10.31
N VAL A 66 3.44 0.36 -9.67
CA VAL A 66 3.70 -0.92 -10.37
C VAL A 66 2.45 -1.46 -11.08
N ILE A 67 1.28 -1.38 -10.42
CA ILE A 67 0.01 -1.80 -11.03
C ILE A 67 -0.35 -0.87 -12.20
N ALA A 68 -0.33 0.44 -11.99
CA ALA A 68 -0.74 1.46 -12.94
C ALA A 68 0.13 1.46 -14.20
N ASP A 69 1.44 1.29 -14.05
CA ASP A 69 2.39 1.20 -15.17
C ASP A 69 2.09 -0.02 -16.07
N ARG A 70 1.67 -1.14 -15.48
CA ARG A 70 1.33 -2.35 -16.24
C ARG A 70 0.06 -2.20 -17.06
N ILE A 71 -0.93 -1.45 -16.57
CA ILE A 71 -2.24 -1.26 -17.22
C ILE A 71 -2.32 0.04 -18.04
N GLY A 72 -1.38 0.98 -17.84
CA GLY A 72 -1.29 2.23 -18.59
C GLY A 72 -2.30 3.31 -18.15
N VAL A 73 -2.54 3.46 -16.85
CA VAL A 73 -3.48 4.46 -16.30
C VAL A 73 -2.79 5.39 -15.30
N PRO A 74 -3.33 6.60 -15.04
CA PRO A 74 -2.73 7.49 -14.04
C PRO A 74 -2.94 6.98 -12.61
N VAL A 75 -1.97 7.31 -11.74
CA VAL A 75 -2.10 7.21 -10.29
C VAL A 75 -2.46 8.58 -9.73
N THR A 76 -3.49 8.63 -8.87
CA THR A 76 -3.83 9.82 -8.09
C THR A 76 -3.60 9.54 -6.61
N VAL A 77 -2.98 10.49 -5.91
CA VAL A 77 -2.82 10.42 -4.45
C VAL A 77 -4.02 11.11 -3.80
N ASP A 78 -4.63 10.43 -2.82
CA ASP A 78 -5.71 10.96 -2.02
C ASP A 78 -5.38 10.82 -0.52
N GLU A 79 -5.32 11.96 0.17
CA GLU A 79 -5.04 12.04 1.61
C GLU A 79 -6.12 11.34 2.46
N ALA A 80 -7.34 11.21 1.95
CA ALA A 80 -8.42 10.50 2.65
C ALA A 80 -8.16 8.98 2.75
N LEU A 81 -7.23 8.44 1.95
CA LEU A 81 -6.82 7.04 2.00
C LEU A 81 -5.63 6.77 2.92
N ASN A 82 -5.15 7.78 3.64
CA ASN A 82 -4.01 7.62 4.54
C ASN A 82 -4.32 6.60 5.65
N GLU A 83 -3.28 5.96 6.17
CA GLU A 83 -3.40 5.01 7.27
C GLU A 83 -3.88 5.71 8.54
N ILE A 84 -4.35 4.92 9.50
CA ILE A 84 -4.64 5.40 10.85
C ILE A 84 -3.42 6.13 11.43
N ASP A 85 -3.67 7.29 12.01
CA ASP A 85 -2.70 7.99 12.83
C ASP A 85 -2.70 7.37 14.23
N PHE A 86 -1.66 6.58 14.51
CA PHE A 86 -1.51 5.90 15.79
C PHE A 86 -0.80 6.77 16.85
N GLY A 87 -0.48 8.03 16.54
CA GLY A 87 0.22 8.92 17.47
C GLY A 87 1.52 8.31 17.98
N ASP A 88 1.70 8.32 19.30
CA ASP A 88 2.90 7.85 20.00
C ASP A 88 3.20 6.35 19.81
N TRP A 89 2.23 5.57 19.33
CA TRP A 89 2.44 4.15 19.04
C TRP A 89 3.08 3.92 17.67
N THR A 90 3.12 4.94 16.81
CA THR A 90 3.76 4.83 15.50
C THR A 90 5.25 4.54 15.66
N GLY A 91 5.72 3.46 15.02
CA GLY A 91 7.12 3.03 15.07
C GLY A 91 7.47 2.15 16.28
N GLN A 92 6.53 1.88 17.19
CA GLN A 92 6.71 0.91 18.26
C GLN A 92 6.64 -0.52 17.70
N SER A 93 7.41 -1.44 18.29
CA SER A 93 7.27 -2.87 17.97
C SER A 93 5.99 -3.42 18.58
N PHE A 94 5.41 -4.44 17.94
CA PHE A 94 4.24 -5.11 18.52
C PHE A 94 4.55 -5.72 19.89
N ASP A 95 5.73 -6.33 20.08
CA ASP A 95 6.20 -6.83 21.38
C ASP A 95 6.26 -5.74 22.48
N ALA A 96 6.45 -4.47 22.12
CA ALA A 96 6.44 -3.37 23.10
C ALA A 96 5.04 -2.86 23.41
N LEU A 97 4.08 -3.07 22.50
CA LEU A 97 2.68 -2.68 22.63
C LEU A 97 1.81 -3.79 23.25
N ASP A 98 2.29 -5.03 23.23
CA ASP A 98 1.64 -6.21 23.81
C ASP A 98 2.50 -6.74 24.97
N PRO A 99 2.42 -6.12 26.17
CA PRO A 99 3.29 -6.45 27.31
C PRO A 99 2.88 -7.72 28.08
N ASP A 100 1.81 -8.39 27.68
CA ASP A 100 1.24 -9.57 28.36
C ASP A 100 1.76 -10.90 27.78
#